data_AF-A0A2S5RDN3-F1
#
_entry.id   AF-A0A2S5RDN3-F1
#
_cell.length_a   1.000
_cell.length_b   1.000
_cell.length_c   1.000
_cell.angle_alpha   90.00
_cell.angle_beta   90.00
_cell.angle_gamma   90.00
#
_symmetry.space_group_name_H-M   'P 1'
#
loop_
_entity.id
_entity.type
_entity.pdbx_description
1 polymer ?
#
loop_
_entity_poly.entity_id
_entity_poly.type
_entity_poly.pdbx_seq_one_letter_code
_entity_poly.pdbx_strand_id
1 'polypeptide(L)'
;MDKVLLYFSLKYQGNWEKIYEALERKEKIPNADLENVESRIECSYLTIINTLYPSNLKHTHKPPFLLYTYGNVSLLQNHYQIIGVSGDQNFDEYGSKNTKDLIKDLTNEKRTILTGSASGIEHEVVKMVLENKAKLIIVAEEGIKNFLTTHQELIKALEQNTDLLIISETYENDQLDHLTNEHASRLKVGLMKVLVYIQISTLDKNYQMSEYALNEGKDIFVVPEPVKSRFKGNNMLIRQGAKIVESGKDILNEI
;
A
#
# COMPACT_ATOMS: atom_id res chain seq x y z
N MET A 1 -18.21 18.04 6.69
CA MET A 1 -18.31 16.75 5.98
C MET A 1 -17.15 15.84 6.36
N ASP A 2 -15.93 16.34 6.50
CA ASP A 2 -14.76 15.53 6.93
C ASP A 2 -14.95 14.81 8.26
N LYS A 3 -15.43 15.53 9.29
CA LYS A 3 -15.75 14.94 10.60
C LYS A 3 -16.77 13.80 10.55
N VAL A 4 -17.70 13.84 9.59
CA VAL A 4 -18.70 12.78 9.37
C VAL A 4 -18.02 11.52 8.84
N LEU A 5 -17.12 11.67 7.86
CA LEU A 5 -16.36 10.55 7.30
C LEU A 5 -15.40 9.95 8.34
N LEU A 6 -14.76 10.80 9.15
CA LEU A 6 -13.95 10.35 10.29
C LEU A 6 -14.78 9.59 11.32
N TYR A 7 -15.96 10.10 11.68
CA TYR A 7 -16.84 9.40 12.62
C TYR A 7 -17.22 8.01 12.12
N PHE A 8 -17.66 7.87 10.87
CA PHE A 8 -18.03 6.56 10.32
C PHE A 8 -16.82 5.64 10.14
N SER A 9 -15.66 6.16 9.74
CA SER A 9 -14.43 5.38 9.67
C SER A 9 -14.07 4.78 11.04
N LEU A 10 -14.14 5.56 12.12
CA LEU A 10 -13.92 5.08 13.48
C LEU A 10 -14.99 4.09 13.94
N LYS A 11 -16.27 4.38 13.68
CA LYS A 11 -17.40 3.53 14.09
C LYS A 11 -17.39 2.16 13.42
N TYR A 12 -17.02 2.11 12.14
CA TYR A 12 -17.04 0.90 11.33
C TYR A 12 -15.67 0.31 11.07
N GLN A 13 -14.63 0.80 11.75
CA GLN A 13 -13.25 0.32 11.63
C GLN A 13 -12.79 0.24 10.18
N GLY A 14 -13.07 1.29 9.39
CA GLY A 14 -12.74 1.36 7.96
C GLY A 14 -13.45 0.34 7.06
N ASN A 15 -14.48 -0.37 7.54
CA ASN A 15 -15.28 -1.24 6.67
C ASN A 15 -16.02 -0.41 5.62
N TRP A 16 -15.57 -0.52 4.36
CA TRP A 16 -16.06 0.32 3.27
C TRP A 16 -17.57 0.21 3.05
N GLU A 17 -18.11 -1.01 3.06
CA GLU A 17 -19.54 -1.27 2.81
C GLU A 17 -20.42 -0.67 3.91
N LYS A 18 -20.05 -0.87 5.18
CA LYS A 18 -20.79 -0.29 6.31
C LYS A 18 -20.75 1.24 6.31
N ILE A 19 -19.63 1.84 5.91
CA ILE A 19 -19.52 3.30 5.78
C ILE A 19 -20.40 3.79 4.63
N TYR A 20 -20.37 3.11 3.47
CA TYR A 20 -21.22 3.44 2.33
C TYR A 20 -22.71 3.37 2.70
N GLU A 21 -23.14 2.28 3.33
CA GLU A 21 -24.53 2.10 3.79
C GLU A 21 -24.95 3.17 4.80
N ALA A 22 -24.06 3.53 5.72
CA ALA A 22 -24.32 4.58 6.71
C ALA A 22 -24.51 5.96 6.06
N LEU A 23 -23.71 6.27 5.04
CA LEU A 23 -23.82 7.49 4.24
C LEU A 23 -25.11 7.49 3.41
N GLU A 24 -25.43 6.38 2.75
CA GLU A 24 -26.63 6.22 1.91
C GLU A 24 -27.91 6.39 2.73
N ARG A 25 -27.99 5.77 3.91
CA ARG A 25 -29.16 5.88 4.82
C ARG A 25 -29.20 7.19 5.62
N LYS A 26 -28.21 8.07 5.45
CA LYS A 26 -28.05 9.31 6.23
C LYS A 26 -28.13 9.04 7.73
N GLU A 27 -27.37 8.06 8.18
CA GLU A 27 -27.36 7.65 9.57
C GLU A 27 -27.11 8.83 10.51
N LYS A 28 -27.93 8.95 11.55
CA LYS A 28 -27.85 10.06 12.49
C LYS A 28 -26.60 9.93 13.35
N ILE A 29 -25.89 11.05 13.49
CA ILE A 29 -24.70 11.16 14.35
C ILE A 29 -25.03 12.14 15.47
N PRO A 30 -24.83 11.78 16.75
CA PRO A 30 -24.95 12.71 17.86
C PRO A 30 -23.99 13.90 17.69
N ASN A 31 -24.45 15.13 17.93
CA ASN A 31 -23.60 16.33 17.80
C ASN A 31 -22.35 16.26 18.69
N ALA A 32 -22.50 15.76 19.92
CA ALA A 32 -21.39 15.59 20.85
C ALA A 32 -20.29 14.65 20.33
N ASP A 33 -20.66 13.63 19.54
CA ASP A 33 -19.69 12.73 18.93
C ASP A 33 -18.91 13.42 17.81
N LEU A 34 -19.58 14.24 17.00
CA LEU A 34 -18.92 14.99 15.91
C LEU A 34 -17.99 16.08 16.44
N GLU A 35 -18.34 16.75 17.53
CA GLU A 35 -17.51 17.78 18.14
C GLU A 35 -16.17 17.21 18.62
N ASN A 36 -16.18 16.01 19.19
CA ASN A 36 -15.01 15.37 19.81
C ASN A 36 -14.36 14.30 18.93
N VAL A 37 -14.80 14.09 17.69
CA VAL A 37 -14.32 12.95 16.88
C VAL A 37 -12.82 13.02 16.59
N GLU A 38 -12.28 14.21 16.36
CA GLU A 38 -10.86 14.41 16.02
C GLU A 38 -9.95 14.18 17.24
N SER A 39 -10.43 14.41 18.47
CA SER A 39 -9.64 14.15 19.67
C SER A 39 -9.50 12.65 19.98
N ARG A 40 -10.15 11.78 19.19
CA ARG A 40 -10.05 10.32 19.33
C ARG A 40 -8.86 9.73 18.57
N ILE A 41 -8.19 10.53 17.74
CA ILE A 41 -7.07 10.07 16.91
C ILE A 41 -5.80 10.89 17.15
N GLU A 42 -4.65 10.24 17.04
CA GLU A 42 -3.32 10.84 17.20
C GLU A 42 -2.54 10.85 15.88
N CYS A 43 -3.23 11.03 14.75
CA CYS A 43 -2.64 11.08 13.42
C CYS A 43 -3.41 12.05 12.50
N SER A 44 -2.84 12.37 11.34
CA SER A 44 -3.53 13.13 10.30
C SER A 44 -4.45 12.22 9.50
N TYR A 45 -5.43 12.80 8.80
CA TYR A 45 -6.30 12.05 7.91
C TYR A 45 -6.63 12.83 6.63
N LEU A 46 -6.90 12.10 5.55
CA LEU A 46 -7.34 12.62 4.26
C LEU A 46 -8.66 11.98 3.87
N THR A 47 -9.68 12.79 3.61
CA THR A 47 -10.98 12.29 3.17
C THR A 47 -11.08 12.29 1.64
N ILE A 48 -11.98 11.49 1.07
CA ILE A 48 -12.22 11.43 -0.40
C ILE A 48 -12.68 12.78 -1.02
N ILE A 49 -13.11 13.73 -0.19
CA ILE A 49 -13.51 15.08 -0.59
C ILE A 49 -12.39 16.11 -0.40
N ASN A 50 -11.28 15.73 0.24
CA ASN A 50 -10.11 16.59 0.39
C ASN A 50 -9.43 16.81 -0.96
N THR A 51 -8.95 18.02 -1.21
CA THR A 51 -8.27 18.39 -2.47
C THR A 51 -6.93 17.67 -2.67
N LEU A 52 -6.29 17.23 -1.58
CA LEU A 52 -5.05 16.44 -1.63
C LEU A 52 -5.31 14.95 -1.81
N TYR A 53 -6.57 14.49 -1.79
CA TYR A 53 -6.89 13.09 -1.99
C TYR A 53 -6.55 12.67 -3.44
N PRO A 54 -5.83 11.56 -3.65
CA PRO A 54 -5.30 11.21 -4.97
C PRO A 54 -6.43 10.95 -5.96
N SER A 55 -6.40 11.66 -7.09
CA SER A 55 -7.43 11.55 -8.12
C SER A 55 -7.50 10.14 -8.69
N ASN A 56 -6.37 9.47 -8.91
CA ASN A 56 -6.32 8.07 -9.33
C ASN A 56 -7.04 7.16 -8.34
N LEU A 57 -6.79 7.31 -7.04
CA LEU A 57 -7.43 6.50 -6.00
C LEU A 57 -8.94 6.75 -5.93
N LYS A 58 -9.39 7.99 -6.21
CA LYS A 58 -10.81 8.34 -6.21
C LYS A 58 -11.62 7.64 -7.31
N HIS A 59 -10.96 7.23 -8.41
CA HIS A 59 -11.60 6.58 -9.55
C HIS A 59 -11.51 5.05 -9.51
N THR A 60 -10.88 4.47 -8.48
CA THR A 60 -10.81 3.01 -8.35
C THR A 60 -12.12 2.42 -7.87
N HIS A 61 -12.25 1.10 -7.95
CA HIS A 61 -13.37 0.41 -7.34
C HIS A 61 -13.36 0.58 -5.81
N LYS A 62 -14.52 0.95 -5.25
CA LYS A 62 -14.75 1.16 -3.80
C LYS A 62 -13.75 2.12 -3.12
N PRO A 63 -13.48 3.34 -3.63
CA PRO A 63 -12.38 4.19 -3.13
C PRO A 63 -12.51 4.46 -1.61
N PRO A 64 -11.42 4.41 -0.82
CA PRO A 64 -11.48 4.66 0.61
C PRO A 64 -12.12 6.02 0.92
N PHE A 65 -13.13 6.06 1.78
CA PHE A 65 -13.74 7.34 2.17
C PHE A 65 -12.78 8.23 2.97
N LEU A 66 -11.84 7.61 3.67
CA LEU A 66 -10.85 8.26 4.52
C LEU A 66 -9.58 7.42 4.57
N LEU A 67 -8.44 8.09 4.54
CA LEU A 67 -7.11 7.53 4.79
C LEU A 67 -6.59 8.15 6.08
N TYR A 68 -6.17 7.34 7.04
CA TYR A 68 -5.31 7.81 8.11
C TYR A 68 -3.89 7.87 7.59
N THR A 69 -3.15 8.90 7.99
CA THR A 69 -1.85 9.24 7.42
C THR A 69 -0.86 9.67 8.50
N TYR A 70 0.40 9.28 8.30
CA TYR A 70 1.54 9.72 9.10
C TYR A 70 2.73 9.97 8.18
N GLY A 71 3.30 11.18 8.21
CA GLY A 71 4.39 11.58 7.32
C GLY A 71 3.94 12.45 6.14
N ASN A 72 4.67 12.39 5.03
CA ASN A 72 4.55 13.33 3.92
C ASN A 72 3.48 12.94 2.89
N VAL A 73 2.29 13.52 3.02
CA VAL A 73 1.17 13.31 2.08
C VAL A 73 1.42 13.80 0.65
N SER A 74 2.44 14.62 0.42
CA SER A 74 2.77 15.09 -0.95
C SER A 74 3.26 13.96 -1.87
N LEU A 75 3.72 12.84 -1.30
CA LEU A 75 4.09 11.64 -2.05
C LEU A 75 2.94 11.06 -2.87
N LEU A 76 1.70 11.33 -2.49
CA LEU A 76 0.51 10.83 -3.19
C LEU A 76 0.11 11.69 -4.41
N GLN A 77 0.72 12.85 -4.62
CA GLN A 77 0.27 13.82 -5.63
C GLN A 77 0.64 13.42 -7.07
N ASN A 78 1.66 12.57 -7.25
CA ASN A 78 2.08 12.12 -8.57
C ASN A 78 2.09 10.59 -8.65
N HIS A 79 0.96 10.02 -9.07
CA HIS A 79 0.82 8.57 -9.16
C HIS A 79 1.82 7.91 -10.11
N TYR A 80 2.28 8.60 -11.18
CA TYR A 80 3.29 8.08 -12.12
C TYR A 80 4.67 7.85 -11.46
N GLN A 81 4.90 8.40 -10.27
CA GLN A 81 6.12 8.17 -9.49
C GLN A 81 6.03 6.94 -8.59
N ILE A 82 4.84 6.39 -8.37
CA ILE A 82 4.60 5.36 -7.35
C ILE A 82 4.71 3.97 -7.99
N ILE A 83 5.72 3.21 -7.57
CA ILE A 83 5.93 1.81 -7.98
C ILE A 83 5.63 0.92 -6.79
N GLY A 84 4.61 0.07 -6.91
CA GLY A 84 4.28 -0.92 -5.90
C GLY A 84 5.22 -2.12 -6.00
N VAL A 85 5.83 -2.52 -4.90
CA VAL A 85 6.69 -3.71 -4.84
C VAL A 85 6.17 -4.62 -3.74
N SER A 86 5.95 -5.90 -4.08
CA SER A 86 5.49 -6.90 -3.13
C SER A 86 6.12 -8.27 -3.41
N GLY A 87 5.94 -9.19 -2.49
CA GLY A 87 6.49 -10.54 -2.59
C GLY A 87 6.13 -11.40 -1.38
N ASP A 88 6.66 -12.61 -1.43
CA ASP A 88 6.44 -13.68 -0.46
C ASP A 88 7.20 -13.40 0.84
N GLN A 89 6.69 -13.95 1.93
CA GLN A 89 7.35 -13.91 3.23
C GLN A 89 8.63 -14.73 3.24
N ASN A 90 8.62 -15.87 2.55
CA ASN A 90 9.72 -16.82 2.57
C ASN A 90 10.45 -16.76 1.23
N PHE A 91 11.26 -15.73 1.00
CA PHE A 91 12.08 -15.58 -0.21
C PHE A 91 13.42 -16.33 -0.10
N ASP A 92 14.13 -16.47 -1.21
CA ASP A 92 15.48 -17.05 -1.25
C ASP A 92 16.56 -16.01 -1.59
N GLU A 93 17.81 -16.43 -1.70
CA GLU A 93 18.93 -15.53 -2.04
C GLU A 93 18.75 -14.86 -3.40
N TYR A 94 18.12 -15.55 -4.35
CA TYR A 94 17.78 -14.98 -5.65
C TYR A 94 16.79 -13.83 -5.49
N GLY A 95 15.71 -14.02 -4.73
CA GLY A 95 14.77 -12.94 -4.39
C GLY A 95 15.42 -11.76 -3.68
N SER A 96 16.30 -12.02 -2.70
CA SER A 96 17.05 -10.97 -2.01
C SER A 96 17.87 -10.13 -2.99
N LYS A 97 18.66 -10.78 -3.85
CA LYS A 97 19.52 -10.09 -4.81
C LYS A 97 18.72 -9.24 -5.79
N ASN A 98 17.66 -9.80 -6.38
CA ASN A 98 16.80 -9.06 -7.29
C ASN A 98 16.11 -7.88 -6.59
N THR A 99 15.69 -8.03 -5.33
CA THR A 99 15.14 -6.91 -4.54
C THR A 99 16.15 -5.77 -4.45
N LYS A 100 17.41 -6.07 -4.09
CA LYS A 100 18.46 -5.04 -3.96
C LYS A 100 18.72 -4.31 -5.27
N ASP A 101 18.88 -5.07 -6.36
CA ASP A 101 19.21 -4.53 -7.66
C ASP A 101 18.04 -3.68 -8.21
N LEU A 102 16.81 -4.19 -8.14
CA LEU A 102 15.61 -3.48 -8.60
C LEU A 102 15.35 -2.21 -7.79
N ILE A 103 15.35 -2.29 -6.46
CA ILE A 103 15.09 -1.11 -5.62
C ILE A 103 16.18 -0.06 -5.81
N LYS A 104 17.45 -0.46 -5.97
CA LYS A 104 18.54 0.46 -6.29
C LYS A 104 18.28 1.19 -7.61
N ASP A 105 17.94 0.49 -8.68
CA ASP A 105 17.65 1.11 -9.97
C ASP A 105 16.48 2.10 -9.88
N LEU A 106 15.36 1.69 -9.27
CA LEU A 106 14.16 2.53 -9.16
C LEU A 106 14.39 3.78 -8.30
N THR A 107 15.13 3.64 -7.21
CA THR A 107 15.42 4.75 -6.28
C THR A 107 16.47 5.71 -6.83
N ASN A 108 17.41 5.25 -7.66
CA ASN A 108 18.34 6.13 -8.39
C ASN A 108 17.60 7.10 -9.33
N GLU A 109 16.50 6.64 -9.93
CA GLU A 109 15.60 7.48 -10.74
C GLU A 109 14.56 8.24 -9.90
N LYS A 110 14.74 8.31 -8.58
CA LYS A 110 13.92 9.08 -7.62
C LYS A 110 12.44 8.68 -7.60
N ARG A 111 12.13 7.45 -8.01
CA ARG A 111 10.77 6.88 -7.90
C ARG A 111 10.39 6.70 -6.44
N THR A 112 9.09 6.77 -6.16
CA THR A 112 8.51 6.48 -4.85
C THR A 112 8.17 5.00 -4.79
N ILE A 113 8.75 4.31 -3.81
CA ILE A 113 8.44 2.90 -3.58
C ILE A 113 7.23 2.80 -2.67
N LEU A 114 6.25 1.99 -3.07
CA LEU A 114 5.08 1.66 -2.27
C LEU A 114 5.13 0.18 -1.90
N THR A 115 4.98 -0.14 -0.62
CA THR A 115 5.00 -1.50 -0.10
C THR A 115 4.00 -1.68 1.05
N GLY A 116 3.81 -2.92 1.50
CA GLY A 116 2.94 -3.30 2.61
C GLY A 116 3.66 -3.34 3.97
N SER A 117 3.25 -4.29 4.81
CA SER A 117 3.57 -4.43 6.25
C SER A 117 5.04 -4.76 6.58
N ALA A 118 5.99 -4.50 5.67
CA ALA A 118 7.44 -4.56 5.90
C ALA A 118 7.97 -5.90 6.43
N SER A 119 7.42 -7.02 5.96
CA SER A 119 7.85 -8.39 6.27
C SER A 119 8.23 -9.16 5.00
N GLY A 120 9.12 -10.16 5.11
CA GLY A 120 9.59 -10.90 3.93
C GLY A 120 10.31 -10.03 2.91
N ILE A 121 9.97 -10.17 1.62
CA ILE A 121 10.46 -9.28 0.55
C ILE A 121 10.20 -7.81 0.87
N GLU A 122 9.04 -7.48 1.43
CA GLU A 122 8.67 -6.10 1.73
C GLU A 122 9.61 -5.50 2.80
N HIS A 123 10.14 -6.32 3.72
CA HIS A 123 11.18 -5.89 4.66
C HIS A 123 12.48 -5.49 3.94
N GLU A 124 12.92 -6.33 2.99
CA GLU A 124 14.15 -6.08 2.23
C GLU A 124 13.99 -4.84 1.34
N VAL A 125 12.80 -4.60 0.79
CA VAL A 125 12.46 -3.35 0.09
C VAL A 125 12.63 -2.14 1.00
N VAL A 126 12.02 -2.16 2.19
CA VAL A 126 12.11 -1.04 3.16
C VAL A 126 13.56 -0.78 3.56
N LYS A 127 14.34 -1.84 3.80
CA LYS A 127 15.77 -1.72 4.12
C LYS A 127 16.55 -1.05 2.99
N MET A 128 16.33 -1.46 1.74
CA MET A 128 17.00 -0.85 0.59
C MET A 128 16.60 0.61 0.37
N VAL A 129 15.33 0.95 0.60
CA VAL A 129 14.86 2.34 0.54
C VAL A 129 15.50 3.20 1.62
N LEU A 130 15.66 2.66 2.84
CA LEU A 130 16.37 3.31 3.94
C LEU A 130 17.85 3.56 3.58
N GLU A 131 18.55 2.54 3.09
CA GLU A 131 19.95 2.64 2.66
C GLU A 131 20.15 3.67 1.55
N ASN A 132 19.20 3.74 0.60
CA ASN A 132 19.25 4.65 -0.54
C ASN A 132 18.67 6.04 -0.24
N LYS A 133 18.15 6.28 0.97
CA LYS A 133 17.51 7.55 1.37
C LYS A 133 16.39 7.99 0.42
N ALA A 134 15.61 7.04 -0.03
CA ALA A 134 14.60 7.25 -1.08
C ALA A 134 13.20 7.56 -0.50
N LYS A 135 12.21 7.74 -1.38
CA LYS A 135 10.83 8.02 -0.99
C LYS A 135 10.07 6.71 -0.76
N LEU A 136 9.32 6.64 0.33
CA LEU A 136 8.61 5.43 0.76
C LEU A 136 7.16 5.71 1.12
N ILE A 137 6.25 4.91 0.58
CA ILE A 137 4.88 4.79 1.04
C ILE A 137 4.71 3.39 1.63
N ILE A 138 4.26 3.30 2.88
CA ILE A 138 3.85 2.05 3.52
C ILE A 138 2.32 2.05 3.65
N VAL A 139 1.68 1.02 3.10
CA VAL A 139 0.26 0.76 3.33
C VAL A 139 0.14 -0.32 4.40
N ALA A 140 -0.27 0.08 5.61
CA ALA A 140 -0.46 -0.84 6.72
C ALA A 140 -1.77 -1.63 6.56
N GLU A 141 -1.70 -2.94 6.73
CA GLU A 141 -2.89 -3.81 6.79
C GLU A 141 -3.65 -3.62 8.11
N GLU A 142 -2.92 -3.39 9.21
CA GLU A 142 -3.47 -3.07 10.53
C GLU A 142 -3.85 -1.58 10.63
N GLY A 143 -4.48 -1.22 11.75
CA GLY A 143 -4.78 0.17 12.11
C GLY A 143 -3.51 1.00 12.18
N ILE A 144 -3.56 2.25 11.70
CA ILE A 144 -2.37 3.12 11.72
C ILE A 144 -1.80 3.26 13.14
N LYS A 145 -2.64 3.31 14.18
CA LYS A 145 -2.18 3.39 15.57
C LYS A 145 -1.40 2.14 15.97
N ASN A 146 -1.90 0.97 15.59
CA ASN A 146 -1.25 -0.31 15.85
C ASN A 146 0.10 -0.38 15.12
N PHE A 147 0.12 -0.05 13.83
CA PHE A 147 1.35 -0.05 13.03
C PHE A 147 2.41 0.89 13.62
N LEU A 148 2.03 2.13 13.95
CA LEU A 148 2.93 3.13 14.52
C LEU A 148 3.49 2.70 15.89
N THR A 149 2.70 1.97 16.67
CA THR A 149 3.11 1.46 17.99
C THR A 149 4.04 0.25 17.87
N THR A 150 3.73 -0.69 16.96
CA THR A 150 4.51 -1.93 16.79
C THR A 150 5.86 -1.67 16.11
N HIS A 151 5.94 -0.69 15.21
CA HIS A 151 7.12 -0.44 14.37
C HIS A 151 7.91 0.83 14.74
N GLN A 152 7.87 1.28 16.00
CA GLN A 152 8.48 2.54 16.44
C GLN A 152 9.96 2.71 16.03
N GLU A 153 10.78 1.67 16.19
CA GLU A 153 12.21 1.72 15.85
C GLU A 153 12.43 1.89 14.34
N LEU A 154 11.68 1.12 13.53
CA LEU A 154 11.73 1.19 12.08
C LEU A 154 11.30 2.58 11.59
N ILE A 155 10.18 3.08 12.12
CA ILE A 155 9.63 4.39 11.74
C ILE A 155 10.63 5.49 12.06
N LYS A 156 11.23 5.48 13.26
CA LYS A 156 12.25 6.45 13.64
C LYS A 156 13.46 6.43 12.69
N ALA A 157 13.89 5.24 12.25
CA ALA A 157 14.99 5.13 11.30
C ALA A 157 14.63 5.70 9.92
N LEU A 158 13.41 5.42 9.46
CA LEU A 158 12.87 5.90 8.19
C LEU A 158 12.70 7.42 8.19
N GLU A 159 12.04 8.00 9.19
CA GLU A 159 11.83 9.46 9.29
C GLU A 159 13.13 10.27 9.23
N GLN A 160 14.24 9.72 9.72
CA GLN A 160 15.53 10.39 9.71
C GLN A 160 16.23 10.39 8.34
N ASN A 161 15.89 9.43 7.46
CA ASN A 161 16.67 9.13 6.28
C ASN A 161 15.86 9.08 4.98
N THR A 162 14.53 9.04 5.04
CA THR A 162 13.64 8.89 3.90
C THR A 162 12.55 9.94 3.89
N ASP A 163 11.95 10.15 2.72
CA ASP A 163 10.69 10.86 2.63
C ASP A 163 9.57 9.82 2.81
N LEU A 164 9.03 9.74 4.03
CA LEU A 164 8.15 8.67 4.48
C LEU A 164 6.69 9.10 4.50
N LEU A 165 5.81 8.22 4.03
CA LEU A 165 4.38 8.27 4.31
C LEU A 165 3.88 6.88 4.70
N ILE A 166 3.16 6.79 5.81
CA ILE A 166 2.44 5.60 6.26
C ILE A 166 0.94 5.89 6.17
N ILE A 167 0.19 4.97 5.59
CA ILE A 167 -1.27 5.08 5.45
C ILE A 167 -1.98 3.80 5.86
N SER A 168 -3.21 3.95 6.36
CA SER A 168 -4.16 2.85 6.59
C SER A 168 -5.59 3.35 6.38
N GLU A 169 -6.50 2.45 5.98
CA GLU A 169 -7.95 2.74 5.97
C GLU A 169 -8.57 2.67 7.38
N THR A 170 -7.82 2.15 8.36
CA THR A 170 -8.30 1.92 9.74
C THR A 170 -7.42 2.64 10.76
N TYR A 171 -8.02 3.09 11.87
CA TYR A 171 -7.28 3.78 12.94
C TYR A 171 -6.72 2.79 13.97
N GLU A 172 -7.63 2.06 14.63
CA GLU A 172 -7.34 1.03 15.63
C GLU A 172 -7.95 -0.29 15.16
N ASN A 173 -7.09 -1.21 14.73
CA ASN A 173 -7.45 -2.58 14.41
C ASN A 173 -6.18 -3.45 14.37
N ASP A 174 -6.03 -4.35 15.32
CA ASP A 174 -4.95 -5.36 15.33
C ASP A 174 -5.38 -6.68 14.67
N GLN A 175 -6.65 -6.82 14.30
CA GLN A 175 -7.18 -8.02 13.69
C GLN A 175 -6.88 -8.01 12.18
N LEU A 176 -5.81 -8.71 11.82
CA LEU A 176 -5.49 -9.01 10.42
C LEU A 176 -6.36 -10.18 9.95
N ASP A 177 -7.39 -9.83 9.19
CA ASP A 177 -8.34 -10.75 8.56
C ASP A 177 -8.33 -10.61 7.02
N HIS A 178 -9.20 -11.37 6.36
CA HIS A 178 -9.31 -11.30 4.90
C HIS A 178 -9.73 -9.89 4.42
N LEU A 179 -10.64 -9.22 5.15
CA LEU A 179 -11.21 -7.95 4.74
C LEU A 179 -10.18 -6.80 4.82
N THR A 180 -9.41 -6.76 5.90
CA THR A 180 -8.31 -5.79 6.09
C THR A 180 -7.22 -5.96 5.03
N ASN A 181 -6.86 -7.20 4.70
CA ASN A 181 -5.93 -7.47 3.59
C ASN A 181 -6.51 -7.03 2.24
N GLU A 182 -7.79 -7.33 1.97
CA GLU A 182 -8.46 -6.88 0.75
C GLU A 182 -8.44 -5.35 0.61
N HIS A 183 -8.81 -4.62 1.67
CA HIS A 183 -8.76 -3.16 1.68
C HIS A 183 -7.34 -2.64 1.43
N ALA A 184 -6.34 -3.18 2.13
CA ALA A 184 -4.95 -2.78 1.95
C ALA A 184 -4.44 -3.07 0.52
N SER A 185 -4.76 -4.24 -0.04
CA SER A 185 -4.37 -4.63 -1.40
C SER A 185 -4.99 -3.71 -2.45
N ARG A 186 -6.28 -3.41 -2.31
CA ARG A 186 -6.99 -2.46 -3.19
C ARG A 186 -6.46 -1.03 -3.05
N LEU A 187 -6.13 -0.58 -1.84
CA LEU A 187 -5.51 0.71 -1.58
C LEU A 187 -4.12 0.80 -2.23
N LYS A 188 -3.26 -0.22 -2.04
CA LYS A 188 -1.93 -0.31 -2.67
C LYS A 188 -2.06 -0.17 -4.19
N VAL A 189 -2.92 -0.98 -4.81
CA VAL A 189 -3.15 -0.98 -6.27
C VAL A 189 -3.69 0.35 -6.77
N GLY A 190 -4.61 0.96 -6.03
CA GLY A 190 -5.18 2.24 -6.41
C GLY A 190 -4.16 3.37 -6.47
N LEU A 191 -3.19 3.34 -5.56
CA LEU A 191 -2.13 4.35 -5.45
C LEU A 191 -1.00 4.17 -6.45
N MET A 192 -0.59 2.93 -6.72
CA MET A 192 0.56 2.65 -7.59
C MET A 192 0.24 2.85 -9.08
N LYS A 193 1.27 3.16 -9.88
CA LYS A 193 1.19 3.14 -11.34
C LYS A 193 1.37 1.72 -11.90
N VAL A 194 2.30 0.97 -11.32
CA VAL A 194 2.62 -0.41 -11.69
C VAL A 194 2.86 -1.25 -10.44
N LEU A 195 2.62 -2.56 -10.58
CA LEU A 195 2.88 -3.56 -9.55
C LEU A 195 4.07 -4.42 -9.96
N VAL A 196 5.03 -4.60 -9.05
CA VAL A 196 6.20 -5.46 -9.22
C VAL A 196 6.16 -6.58 -8.18
N TYR A 197 6.17 -7.83 -8.63
CA TYR A 197 6.44 -8.98 -7.77
C TYR A 197 7.88 -9.44 -7.92
N ILE A 198 8.61 -9.47 -6.80
CA ILE A 198 9.96 -10.04 -6.78
C ILE A 198 9.87 -11.56 -6.78
N GLN A 199 9.23 -12.14 -5.78
CA GLN A 199 8.98 -13.57 -5.67
C GLN A 199 7.61 -13.75 -5.05
N ILE A 200 6.68 -14.43 -5.73
CA ILE A 200 5.37 -14.73 -5.16
C ILE A 200 4.96 -16.18 -5.44
N SER A 201 4.50 -16.90 -4.41
CA SER A 201 3.82 -18.19 -4.59
C SER A 201 2.32 -17.97 -4.84
N THR A 202 1.65 -18.91 -5.50
CA THR A 202 0.20 -18.82 -5.75
C THR A 202 -0.65 -18.97 -4.48
N LEU A 203 -0.04 -19.35 -3.36
CA LEU A 203 -0.68 -19.49 -2.06
C LEU A 203 -0.43 -18.27 -1.16
N ASP A 204 0.44 -17.35 -1.58
CA ASP A 204 0.73 -16.15 -0.80
C ASP A 204 -0.45 -15.18 -0.86
N LYS A 205 -0.74 -14.57 0.29
CA LYS A 205 -1.84 -13.62 0.45
C LYS A 205 -1.75 -12.42 -0.50
N ASN A 206 -0.53 -11.99 -0.84
CA ASN A 206 -0.28 -10.86 -1.74
C ASN A 206 -0.49 -11.24 -3.21
N TYR A 207 -0.62 -12.52 -3.56
CA TYR A 207 -0.89 -12.95 -4.95
C TYR A 207 -2.21 -12.38 -5.47
N GLN A 208 -3.24 -12.27 -4.62
CA GLN A 208 -4.55 -11.73 -4.97
C GLN A 208 -4.49 -10.24 -5.39
N MET A 209 -3.45 -9.50 -4.99
CA MET A 209 -3.24 -8.13 -5.43
C MET A 209 -3.07 -8.00 -6.96
N SER A 210 -2.67 -9.09 -7.64
CA SER A 210 -2.62 -9.16 -9.10
C SER A 210 -4.01 -9.02 -9.75
N GLU A 211 -5.05 -9.59 -9.15
CA GLU A 211 -6.42 -9.47 -9.67
C GLU A 211 -6.93 -8.03 -9.56
N TYR A 212 -6.67 -7.38 -8.42
CA TYR A 212 -6.97 -5.95 -8.26
C TYR A 212 -6.21 -5.10 -9.27
N ALA A 213 -4.91 -5.38 -9.48
CA ALA A 213 -4.09 -4.66 -10.45
C ALA A 213 -4.65 -4.79 -11.89
N LEU A 214 -5.04 -5.99 -12.31
CA LEU A 214 -5.66 -6.21 -13.63
C LEU A 214 -7.00 -5.46 -13.77
N ASN A 215 -7.85 -5.52 -12.75
CA ASN A 215 -9.15 -4.83 -12.76
C ASN A 215 -9.02 -3.31 -12.84
N GLU A 216 -7.97 -2.76 -12.24
CA GLU A 216 -7.63 -1.32 -12.27
C GLU A 216 -6.74 -0.94 -13.47
N GLY A 217 -6.52 -1.86 -14.41
CA GLY A 217 -5.74 -1.63 -15.63
C GLY A 217 -4.27 -1.30 -15.38
N LYS A 218 -3.68 -1.83 -14.30
CA LYS A 218 -2.28 -1.64 -13.93
C LYS A 218 -1.41 -2.69 -14.62
N ASP A 219 -0.25 -2.27 -15.12
CA ASP A 219 0.77 -3.19 -15.57
C ASP A 219 1.37 -3.95 -14.37
N ILE A 220 1.57 -5.25 -14.57
CA ILE A 220 2.21 -6.14 -13.60
C ILE A 220 3.55 -6.58 -14.17
N PHE A 221 4.61 -6.40 -13.39
CA PHE A 221 5.97 -6.82 -13.67
C PHE A 221 6.37 -7.91 -12.69
N VAL A 222 7.09 -8.92 -13.17
CA VAL A 222 7.51 -10.05 -12.35
C VAL A 222 8.91 -10.50 -12.68
N VAL A 223 9.70 -10.81 -11.65
CA VAL A 223 11.02 -11.43 -11.84
C VAL A 223 10.80 -12.87 -12.31
N PRO A 224 11.44 -13.33 -13.40
CA PRO A 224 11.22 -14.69 -13.88
C PRO A 224 11.81 -15.73 -12.93
N GLU A 225 11.12 -16.86 -12.76
CA GLU A 225 11.52 -17.89 -11.79
C GLU A 225 11.87 -19.22 -12.48
N PRO A 226 12.82 -20.01 -11.96
CA PRO A 226 13.06 -21.36 -12.46
C PRO A 226 11.79 -22.22 -12.45
N VAL A 227 11.64 -23.15 -13.40
CA VAL A 227 10.43 -24.00 -13.53
C VAL A 227 10.10 -24.79 -12.25
N LYS A 228 11.13 -25.18 -11.48
CA LYS A 228 11.01 -25.92 -10.23
C LYS A 228 10.96 -25.02 -8.98
N SER A 229 10.98 -23.70 -9.13
CA SER A 229 10.84 -22.75 -8.02
C SER A 229 9.52 -22.96 -7.28
N ARG A 230 9.49 -22.60 -5.99
CA ARG A 230 8.25 -22.54 -5.20
C ARG A 230 7.44 -21.28 -5.52
N PHE A 231 8.08 -20.23 -6.04
CA PHE A 231 7.47 -18.97 -6.43
C PHE A 231 6.83 -19.06 -7.83
N LYS A 232 6.07 -20.13 -8.06
CA LYS A 232 5.39 -20.37 -9.35
C LYS A 232 4.34 -19.32 -9.68
N GLY A 233 3.98 -18.47 -8.71
CA GLY A 233 3.09 -17.34 -8.92
C GLY A 233 3.65 -16.37 -9.95
N ASN A 234 4.94 -16.01 -9.89
CA ASN A 234 5.58 -15.18 -10.93
C ASN A 234 5.40 -15.78 -12.32
N ASN A 235 5.75 -17.05 -12.51
CA ASN A 235 5.62 -17.72 -13.80
C ASN A 235 4.16 -17.88 -14.25
N MET A 236 3.21 -17.99 -13.33
CA MET A 236 1.79 -17.99 -13.64
C MET A 236 1.34 -16.62 -14.15
N LEU A 237 1.76 -15.54 -13.48
CA LEU A 237 1.47 -14.16 -13.89
C LEU A 237 2.06 -13.86 -15.26
N ILE A 238 3.28 -14.33 -15.57
CA ILE A 238 3.86 -14.21 -16.93
C ILE A 238 2.93 -14.83 -17.97
N ARG A 239 2.41 -16.04 -17.71
CA ARG A 239 1.46 -16.72 -18.63
C ARG A 239 0.14 -15.98 -18.76
N GLN A 240 -0.24 -15.20 -17.75
CA GLN A 240 -1.43 -14.35 -17.74
C GLN A 240 -1.19 -12.97 -18.36
N GLY A 241 0.03 -12.70 -18.86
CA GLY A 241 0.37 -11.46 -19.56
C GLY A 241 1.17 -10.44 -18.74
N ALA A 242 1.62 -10.78 -17.53
CA ALA A 242 2.55 -9.95 -16.80
C ALA A 242 3.89 -9.83 -17.55
N LYS A 243 4.52 -8.66 -17.47
CA LYS A 243 5.78 -8.34 -18.12
C LYS A 243 6.94 -8.92 -17.29
N ILE A 244 7.93 -9.49 -17.96
CA ILE A 244 9.16 -9.94 -17.32
C ILE A 244 9.99 -8.72 -16.95
N VAL A 245 10.60 -8.73 -15.76
CA VAL A 245 11.58 -7.71 -15.34
C VAL A 245 12.95 -8.36 -15.10
N GLU A 246 13.98 -7.82 -15.73
CA GLU A 246 15.39 -8.20 -15.53
C GLU A 246 16.15 -7.09 -14.79
N SER A 247 15.69 -5.84 -14.89
CA SER A 247 16.25 -4.68 -14.20
C SER A 247 15.20 -3.58 -13.97
N GLY A 248 15.52 -2.58 -13.14
CA GLY A 248 14.59 -1.48 -12.91
C GLY A 248 14.28 -0.68 -14.18
N LYS A 249 15.18 -0.74 -15.18
CA LYS A 249 15.01 -0.09 -16.48
C LYS A 249 13.80 -0.60 -17.25
N ASP A 250 13.49 -1.89 -17.15
CA ASP A 250 12.35 -2.47 -17.88
C ASP A 250 11.03 -1.88 -17.38
N ILE A 251 10.94 -1.60 -16.07
CA ILE A 251 9.80 -0.91 -15.47
C ILE A 251 9.79 0.57 -15.90
N LEU A 252 10.95 1.23 -15.82
CA LEU A 252 11.08 2.66 -16.11
C LEU A 252 10.78 3.03 -17.57
N ASN A 253 11.04 2.14 -18.52
CA ASN A 253 10.77 2.37 -19.95
C ASN A 253 9.27 2.34 -20.28
N GLU A 254 8.44 1.80 -19.39
CA GLU A 254 7.01 1.59 -19.60
C GLU A 254 6.14 2.65 -18.87
N ILE A 255 6.74 3.55 -18.07
CA ILE A 255 6.01 4.50 -17.19
C ILE A 255 6.34 5.97 -17.39
#